data_AF-A0A2T4WXL1-F1
#
_entry.id   AF-A0A2T4WXL1-F1
#
_cell.length_a   1.000
_cell.length_b   1.000
_cell.length_c   1.000
_cell.angle_alpha   90.00
_cell.angle_beta   90.00
_cell.angle_gamma   90.00
#
_symmetry.space_group_name_H-M   'P 1'
#
loop_
_entity.id
_entity.type
_entity.pdbx_description
1 polymer ?
#
loop_
_entity_poly.entity_id
_entity_poly.type
_entity_poly.pdbx_seq_one_letter_code
_entity_poly.pdbx_strand_id
1 'polypeptide(L)'
;MISKLNMITSNMINHRFLLFGMIALTVLIGCQPAQQGQDADGAVPMVDRNELMSDITYLASDQLEGRRTDTEGNARARDFILKRYARVGLEPVNGTYEHPFEHVNPRTEERFEGAVNLLGVIPGTGVDMGGEDSSGSGGNGDGSGNGDGSGDGSGDMDNDGVDGNNRYIAVMAHYDHLGVRDGEIYNGADDNASGVGGLLALARYFSEHPSRHHILFMALDAEEQGLGGAVYYTENPAIPLDRFDMVLNMDMISNNDKNELYAVGTYHYPFLKPILEEGTADAKVNVLFGYDSDAWPQDWTMASDHGPFHGKGVPFVYFGVEDHEHYHQPSDIVENINPDFYVNATEAIIQALIVLDEQVPVRSEKTQ
;
A
#
# COMPACT_ATOMS: atom_id res chain seq x y z
N MET A 1 56.43 62.89 -10.63
CA MET A 1 57.17 62.37 -11.82
C MET A 1 56.11 62.07 -12.87
N ILE A 2 55.72 63.04 -13.70
CA ILE A 2 56.26 63.36 -15.03
C ILE A 2 56.25 62.18 -16.02
N SER A 3 55.61 62.44 -17.17
CA SER A 3 55.77 61.85 -18.52
C SER A 3 55.14 60.49 -18.79
N LYS A 4 54.54 60.20 -19.96
CA LYS A 4 54.40 60.85 -21.30
C LYS A 4 53.25 60.07 -22.02
N LEU A 5 52.35 60.69 -22.81
CA LEU A 5 52.40 60.88 -24.29
C LEU A 5 52.74 59.57 -25.04
N ASN A 6 52.08 59.09 -26.11
CA ASN A 6 51.42 59.70 -27.28
C ASN A 6 50.75 58.54 -28.06
N MET A 7 49.54 58.65 -28.62
CA MET A 7 49.14 59.26 -29.91
C MET A 7 49.36 58.34 -31.14
N ILE A 8 48.38 58.38 -32.08
CA ILE A 8 48.39 58.15 -33.56
C ILE A 8 47.13 57.32 -33.95
N THR A 9 46.00 57.92 -34.40
CA THR A 9 45.63 58.43 -35.76
C THR A 9 45.64 57.33 -36.85
N SER A 10 44.77 57.24 -37.87
CA SER A 10 43.50 57.83 -38.31
C SER A 10 43.18 57.16 -39.66
N ASN A 11 41.94 57.27 -40.16
CA ASN A 11 41.54 57.25 -41.59
C ASN A 11 41.57 55.89 -42.34
N MET A 12 40.69 55.55 -43.30
CA MET A 12 39.71 56.31 -44.08
C MET A 12 38.73 55.34 -44.80
N ILE A 13 37.45 55.69 -44.81
CA ILE A 13 36.50 55.77 -45.96
C ILE A 13 36.60 54.71 -47.09
N ASN A 14 35.47 54.02 -47.34
CA ASN A 14 34.88 53.93 -48.68
C ASN A 14 33.38 53.59 -48.62
N HIS A 15 32.56 54.50 -49.15
CA HIS A 15 31.18 54.27 -49.54
C HIS A 15 31.12 53.27 -50.70
N ARG A 16 30.02 52.49 -50.82
CA ARG A 16 29.13 52.48 -52.00
C ARG A 16 28.02 51.42 -51.96
N PHE A 17 26.81 51.93 -52.21
CA PHE A 17 25.65 51.31 -52.88
C PHE A 17 24.73 50.31 -52.13
N LEU A 18 23.48 50.80 -51.97
CA LEU A 18 22.24 50.06 -51.73
C LEU A 18 22.08 48.86 -52.67
N LEU A 19 21.59 47.74 -52.12
CA LEU A 19 20.66 46.86 -52.81
C LEU A 19 19.63 46.31 -51.83
N PHE A 20 18.38 46.33 -52.27
CA PHE A 20 17.17 45.88 -51.59
C PHE A 20 17.26 44.42 -51.12
N GLY A 21 16.84 44.16 -49.87
CA GLY A 21 16.59 42.82 -49.34
C GLY A 21 15.63 42.89 -48.16
N MET A 22 14.33 42.79 -48.43
CA MET A 22 13.30 42.54 -47.41
C MET A 22 13.59 41.19 -46.75
N ILE A 23 14.07 41.20 -45.50
CA ILE A 23 14.04 40.02 -44.64
C ILE A 23 12.81 40.19 -43.73
N ALA A 24 11.72 39.55 -44.11
CA ALA A 24 10.57 39.35 -43.25
C ALA A 24 10.97 38.33 -42.17
N LEU A 25 11.33 38.83 -40.98
CA LEU A 25 11.54 37.99 -39.80
C LEU A 25 10.16 37.56 -39.28
N THR A 26 9.68 36.43 -39.77
CA THR A 26 8.50 35.75 -39.25
C THR A 26 8.91 35.04 -37.96
N VAL A 27 8.62 35.67 -36.81
CA VAL A 27 8.66 34.98 -35.52
C VAL A 27 7.44 34.06 -35.46
N LEU A 28 7.64 32.81 -35.84
CA LEU A 28 6.68 31.74 -35.57
C LEU A 28 6.76 31.42 -34.07
N ILE A 29 5.86 32.01 -33.29
CA ILE A 29 5.54 31.50 -31.95
C ILE A 29 4.78 30.19 -32.18
N GLY A 30 5.53 29.09 -32.29
CA GLY A 30 4.97 27.76 -32.18
C GLY A 30 4.61 27.53 -30.71
N CYS A 31 3.32 27.54 -30.38
CA CYS A 31 2.86 26.82 -29.20
C CYS A 31 3.19 25.34 -29.40
N GLN A 32 4.26 24.86 -28.80
CA GLN A 32 4.43 23.44 -28.58
C GLN A 32 3.52 23.07 -27.40
N PRO A 33 2.52 22.19 -27.58
CA PRO A 33 1.90 21.55 -26.44
C PRO A 33 2.99 20.78 -25.69
N ALA A 34 2.99 20.87 -24.36
CA ALA A 34 3.87 20.09 -23.51
C ALA A 34 3.78 18.62 -23.92
N GLN A 35 4.90 18.02 -24.33
CA GLN A 35 4.97 16.59 -24.57
C GLN A 35 4.80 15.90 -23.23
N GLN A 36 3.61 15.36 -22.97
CA GLN A 36 3.47 14.25 -22.03
C GLN A 36 4.35 13.12 -22.55
N GLY A 37 5.25 12.63 -21.69
CA GLY A 37 6.04 11.44 -21.96
C GLY A 37 5.09 10.32 -22.34
N GLN A 38 5.21 9.83 -23.57
CA GLN A 38 4.55 8.61 -23.99
C GLN A 38 5.41 7.47 -23.48
N ASP A 39 4.92 6.77 -22.47
CA ASP A 39 5.49 5.51 -22.02
C ASP A 39 5.56 4.56 -23.22
N ALA A 40 6.77 4.07 -23.48
CA ALA A 40 7.12 3.33 -24.68
C ALA A 40 6.80 1.84 -24.54
N ASP A 41 5.56 1.50 -24.21
CA ASP A 41 4.95 0.21 -24.55
C ASP A 41 3.44 0.37 -24.36
N GLY A 42 2.61 -0.19 -25.23
CA GLY A 42 1.15 0.00 -25.17
C GLY A 42 0.46 -0.68 -23.98
N ALA A 43 1.20 -1.05 -22.94
CA ALA A 43 0.69 -1.65 -21.71
C ALA A 43 0.06 -0.57 -20.81
N VAL A 44 -1.12 -0.87 -20.27
CA VAL A 44 -1.72 -0.04 -19.22
C VAL A 44 -0.83 -0.16 -17.98
N PRO A 45 -0.36 0.97 -17.40
CA PRO A 45 0.44 0.94 -16.18
C PRO A 45 -0.31 0.24 -15.04
N MET A 46 0.40 -0.60 -14.29
CA MET A 46 -0.14 -1.31 -13.12
C MET A 46 -0.52 -0.32 -12.00
N VAL A 47 0.17 0.81 -11.94
CA VAL A 47 -0.05 1.90 -11.00
C VAL A 47 -0.37 3.19 -11.76
N ASP A 48 -1.48 3.85 -11.38
CA ASP A 48 -1.75 5.21 -11.81
C ASP A 48 -0.92 6.19 -10.96
N ARG A 49 0.21 6.62 -11.51
CA ARG A 49 1.14 7.54 -10.84
C ARG A 49 0.44 8.80 -10.32
N ASN A 50 -0.49 9.39 -11.09
CA ASN A 50 -1.10 10.66 -10.69
C ASN A 50 -1.98 10.47 -9.46
N GLU A 51 -2.71 9.36 -9.43
CA GLU A 51 -3.55 9.01 -8.28
C GLU A 51 -2.71 8.64 -7.06
N LEU A 52 -1.69 7.78 -7.22
CA LEU A 52 -0.79 7.40 -6.14
C LEU A 52 -0.13 8.64 -5.49
N MET A 53 0.36 9.56 -6.32
CA MET A 53 0.95 10.81 -5.85
C MET A 53 -0.08 11.75 -5.23
N SER A 54 -1.30 11.81 -5.76
CA SER A 54 -2.39 12.59 -5.16
C SER A 54 -2.79 12.06 -3.79
N ASP A 55 -2.73 10.75 -3.59
CA ASP A 55 -3.17 10.11 -2.36
C ASP A 55 -2.17 10.36 -1.23
N ILE A 56 -0.87 10.12 -1.47
CA ILE A 56 0.19 10.46 -0.50
C ILE A 56 0.22 11.97 -0.21
N THR A 57 0.02 12.83 -1.23
CA THR A 57 0.00 14.28 -1.05
C THR A 57 -1.10 14.73 -0.10
N TYR A 58 -2.30 14.16 -0.23
CA TYR A 58 -3.40 14.50 0.67
C TYR A 58 -3.16 13.95 2.07
N LEU A 59 -2.80 12.67 2.16
CA LEU A 59 -2.60 11.97 3.42
C LEU A 59 -1.53 12.68 4.27
N ALA A 60 -0.43 13.11 3.67
CA ALA A 60 0.66 13.82 4.34
C ALA A 60 0.54 15.35 4.30
N SER A 61 -0.65 15.91 4.04
CA SER A 61 -0.83 17.37 4.07
C SER A 61 -0.98 17.92 5.50
N ASP A 62 -0.58 19.18 5.70
CA ASP A 62 -0.75 19.88 6.99
C ASP A 62 -2.21 19.90 7.47
N GLN A 63 -3.18 19.79 6.56
CA GLN A 63 -4.59 19.70 6.88
C GLN A 63 -4.91 18.46 7.72
N LEU A 64 -4.08 17.42 7.67
CA LEU A 64 -4.27 16.20 8.45
C LEU A 64 -3.47 16.21 9.75
N GLU A 65 -2.73 17.28 10.04
CA GLU A 65 -2.11 17.54 11.36
C GLU A 65 -1.30 16.33 11.89
N GLY A 66 -0.68 15.57 10.98
CA GLY A 66 0.10 14.38 11.31
C GLY A 66 -0.69 13.15 11.74
N ARG A 67 -2.00 13.11 11.46
CA ARG A 67 -2.88 11.93 11.56
C ARG A 67 -2.84 11.16 12.88
N ARG A 68 -2.43 11.80 13.98
CA ARG A 68 -2.38 11.14 15.28
C ARG A 68 -3.74 10.60 15.68
N THR A 69 -3.78 9.36 16.14
CA THR A 69 -4.99 8.70 16.64
C THR A 69 -5.81 9.62 17.56
N ASP A 70 -7.12 9.56 17.42
CA ASP A 70 -8.10 10.33 18.22
C ASP A 70 -8.02 11.86 18.01
N THR A 71 -7.57 12.31 16.82
CA THR A 71 -7.56 13.73 16.41
C THR A 71 -8.46 13.99 15.20
N GLU A 72 -8.77 15.27 14.94
CA GLU A 72 -9.51 15.65 13.72
C GLU A 72 -8.74 15.28 12.45
N GLY A 73 -7.41 15.40 12.47
CA GLY A 73 -6.54 15.04 11.36
C GLY A 73 -6.62 13.55 10.99
N ASN A 74 -6.63 12.69 12.00
CA ASN A 74 -6.86 11.25 11.84
C ASN A 74 -8.27 10.94 11.32
N ALA A 75 -9.30 11.61 11.86
CA ALA A 75 -10.67 11.46 11.36
C ALA A 75 -10.84 11.89 9.89
N ARG A 76 -10.10 12.93 9.44
CA ARG A 76 -10.04 13.35 8.03
C ARG A 76 -9.34 12.30 7.15
N ALA A 77 -8.25 11.69 7.64
CA ALA A 77 -7.59 10.59 6.95
C ALA A 77 -8.53 9.38 6.78
N ARG A 78 -9.24 9.01 7.86
CA ARG A 78 -10.26 7.95 7.84
C ARG A 78 -11.34 8.20 6.79
N ASP A 79 -11.95 9.38 6.78
CA ASP A 79 -12.98 9.76 5.80
C ASP A 79 -12.45 9.69 4.35
N PHE A 80 -11.20 10.10 4.14
CA PHE A 80 -10.56 9.99 2.83
C PHE A 80 -10.40 8.53 2.38
N ILE A 81 -9.85 7.66 3.25
CA ILE A 81 -9.65 6.24 2.93
C ILE A 81 -10.99 5.54 2.66
N LEU A 82 -12.01 5.80 3.49
CA LEU A 82 -13.36 5.24 3.29
C LEU A 82 -13.98 5.66 1.95
N LYS A 83 -13.78 6.92 1.52
CA LYS A 83 -14.20 7.37 0.18
C LYS A 83 -13.47 6.63 -0.93
N ARG A 84 -12.18 6.30 -0.74
CA ARG A 84 -11.39 5.53 -1.70
C ARG A 84 -11.86 4.08 -1.77
N TYR A 85 -12.08 3.42 -0.63
CA TYR A 85 -12.66 2.08 -0.55
C TYR A 85 -14.01 2.01 -1.29
N ALA A 86 -14.92 2.93 -0.99
CA ALA A 86 -16.23 2.99 -1.63
C ALA A 86 -16.16 3.26 -3.14
N ARG A 87 -15.22 4.10 -3.59
CA ARG A 87 -15.04 4.41 -5.01
C ARG A 87 -14.45 3.25 -5.82
N VAL A 88 -13.54 2.49 -5.21
CA VAL A 88 -12.98 1.26 -5.80
C VAL A 88 -14.03 0.13 -5.79
N GLY A 89 -14.97 0.17 -4.85
CA GLY A 89 -16.06 -0.81 -4.74
C GLY A 89 -15.71 -1.99 -3.83
N LEU A 90 -14.88 -1.77 -2.81
CA LEU A 90 -14.65 -2.77 -1.77
C LEU A 90 -15.97 -3.11 -1.06
N GLU A 91 -16.07 -4.32 -0.55
CA GLU A 91 -17.19 -4.76 0.28
C GLU A 91 -16.85 -4.53 1.77
N PRO A 92 -17.76 -3.95 2.56
CA PRO A 92 -17.55 -3.78 3.99
C PRO A 92 -17.62 -5.13 4.72
N VAL A 93 -16.79 -5.30 5.76
CA VAL A 93 -16.82 -6.50 6.61
C VAL A 93 -17.95 -6.39 7.63
N ASN A 94 -18.83 -7.39 7.72
CA ASN A 94 -19.99 -7.38 8.63
C ASN A 94 -20.88 -6.12 8.48
N GLY A 95 -21.00 -5.61 7.25
CA GLY A 95 -21.85 -4.46 6.91
C GLY A 95 -21.27 -3.09 7.24
N THR A 96 -20.02 -3.00 7.73
CA THR A 96 -19.31 -1.73 7.97
C THR A 96 -17.84 -1.80 7.53
N TYR A 97 -17.23 -0.67 7.17
CA TYR A 97 -15.78 -0.60 6.99
C TYR A 97 -15.05 -0.34 8.31
N GLU A 98 -15.73 0.26 9.29
CA GLU A 98 -15.10 0.68 10.54
C GLU A 98 -15.12 -0.45 11.57
N HIS A 99 -13.96 -0.71 12.16
CA HIS A 99 -13.75 -1.64 13.27
C HIS A 99 -13.16 -0.88 14.46
N PRO A 100 -14.02 -0.22 15.26
CA PRO A 100 -13.61 0.71 16.32
C PRO A 100 -13.09 -0.02 17.57
N PHE A 101 -12.17 0.61 18.29
CA PHE A 101 -11.58 0.06 19.50
C PHE A 101 -11.10 1.13 20.47
N GLU A 102 -10.95 0.73 21.74
CA GLU A 102 -10.21 1.50 22.73
C GLU A 102 -8.78 0.96 22.82
N HIS A 103 -7.80 1.86 22.99
CA HIS A 103 -6.40 1.51 23.11
C HIS A 103 -5.73 2.23 24.27
N VAL A 104 -4.76 1.56 24.89
CA VAL A 104 -3.86 2.18 25.88
C VAL A 104 -2.44 1.94 25.41
N ASN A 105 -1.70 3.02 25.16
CA ASN A 105 -0.31 2.93 24.75
C ASN A 105 0.51 2.23 25.85
N PRO A 106 1.16 1.09 25.56
CA PRO A 106 1.84 0.29 26.58
C PRO A 106 3.10 0.98 27.14
N ARG A 107 3.62 2.00 26.45
CA ARG A 107 4.82 2.75 26.85
C ARG A 107 4.50 3.99 27.66
N THR A 108 3.42 4.70 27.32
CA THR A 108 3.08 6.01 27.91
C THR A 108 1.85 5.98 28.81
N GLU A 109 1.08 4.88 28.82
CA GLU A 109 -0.22 4.72 29.49
C GLU A 109 -1.30 5.69 28.99
N GLU A 110 -1.06 6.39 27.88
CA GLU A 110 -2.05 7.26 27.25
C GLU A 110 -3.20 6.43 26.67
N ARG A 111 -4.43 6.91 26.86
CA ARG A 111 -5.66 6.25 26.40
C ARG A 111 -6.22 6.95 25.16
N PHE A 112 -6.67 6.13 24.21
CA PHE A 112 -7.35 6.54 22.98
C PHE A 112 -8.72 5.85 22.96
N GLU A 113 -9.79 6.64 22.88
CA GLU A 113 -11.17 6.11 22.89
C GLU A 113 -11.79 6.10 21.48
N GLY A 114 -11.23 6.89 20.55
CA GLY A 114 -11.72 7.05 19.19
C GLY A 114 -10.93 6.32 18.10
N ALA A 115 -10.15 5.28 18.43
CA ALA A 115 -9.31 4.57 17.45
C ALA A 115 -10.16 3.64 16.56
N VAL A 116 -9.85 3.57 15.25
CA VAL A 116 -10.66 2.82 14.28
C VAL A 116 -9.84 2.17 13.19
N ASN A 117 -9.82 0.84 13.13
CA ASN A 117 -9.32 0.13 11.95
C ASN A 117 -10.33 0.21 10.80
N LEU A 118 -9.85 0.28 9.55
CA LEU A 118 -10.69 0.30 8.35
C LEU A 118 -10.48 -0.97 7.54
N LEU A 119 -11.56 -1.70 7.28
CA LEU A 119 -11.54 -3.05 6.71
C LEU A 119 -12.45 -3.11 5.48
N GLY A 120 -11.87 -3.35 4.30
CA GLY A 120 -12.65 -3.54 3.07
C GLY A 120 -12.15 -4.74 2.27
N VAL A 121 -13.06 -5.50 1.66
CA VAL A 121 -12.75 -6.76 0.98
C VAL A 121 -12.96 -6.62 -0.52
N ILE A 122 -12.07 -7.20 -1.30
CA ILE A 122 -12.35 -7.56 -2.70
C ILE A 122 -12.56 -9.08 -2.74
N PRO A 123 -13.76 -9.57 -3.14
CA PRO A 123 -14.01 -10.99 -3.24
C PRO A 123 -13.09 -11.67 -4.25
N GLY A 124 -12.54 -12.81 -3.85
CA GLY A 124 -11.75 -13.67 -4.72
C GLY A 124 -12.63 -14.62 -5.54
N THR A 125 -12.00 -15.32 -6.47
CA THR A 125 -12.63 -16.39 -7.28
C THR A 125 -12.72 -17.73 -6.53
N GLY A 126 -12.06 -17.84 -5.38
CA GLY A 126 -12.03 -19.03 -4.52
C GLY A 126 -10.69 -19.76 -4.57
N VAL A 127 -10.27 -20.28 -3.42
CA VAL A 127 -9.09 -21.13 -3.28
C VAL A 127 -9.56 -22.58 -3.20
N ASP A 128 -9.02 -23.44 -4.06
CA ASP A 128 -9.29 -24.88 -3.99
C ASP A 128 -8.72 -25.44 -2.68
N MET A 129 -9.60 -25.85 -1.77
CA MET A 129 -9.27 -26.37 -0.45
C MET A 129 -8.68 -27.79 -0.50
N GLY A 130 -8.49 -28.39 -1.68
CA GLY A 130 -7.81 -29.68 -1.82
C GLY A 130 -8.50 -30.82 -1.08
N GLY A 131 -9.81 -30.73 -0.87
CA GLY A 131 -10.60 -31.76 -0.21
C GLY A 131 -10.62 -33.01 -1.08
N GLU A 132 -10.11 -34.11 -0.53
CA GLU A 132 -10.25 -35.47 -1.06
C GLU A 132 -11.67 -35.65 -1.60
N ASP A 133 -11.76 -36.20 -2.81
CA ASP A 133 -13.02 -36.75 -3.26
C ASP A 133 -13.54 -37.68 -2.16
N SER A 134 -14.71 -37.36 -1.62
CA SER A 134 -15.53 -38.40 -1.05
C SER A 134 -16.27 -39.03 -2.23
N SER A 135 -15.56 -39.83 -3.02
CA SER A 135 -16.18 -40.91 -3.80
C SER A 135 -16.74 -41.97 -2.83
N GLY A 136 -17.67 -41.54 -1.99
CA GLY A 136 -18.53 -42.37 -1.18
C GLY A 136 -19.67 -42.88 -2.04
N SER A 137 -19.46 -44.08 -2.59
CA SER A 137 -20.48 -44.97 -3.12
C SER A 137 -21.83 -44.84 -2.37
N GLY A 138 -22.88 -44.46 -3.09
CA GLY A 138 -24.26 -44.44 -2.60
C GLY A 138 -25.21 -44.81 -3.75
N GLY A 139 -25.83 -45.99 -3.65
CA GLY A 139 -26.49 -46.67 -4.76
C GLY A 139 -27.73 -45.98 -5.35
N ASN A 140 -27.91 -46.18 -6.65
CA ASN A 140 -29.18 -45.96 -7.33
C ASN A 140 -30.20 -47.01 -6.87
N GLY A 141 -30.99 -46.64 -5.86
CA GLY A 141 -32.30 -47.23 -5.56
C GLY A 141 -33.39 -46.44 -6.26
N ASP A 142 -34.23 -47.17 -6.98
CA ASP A 142 -35.40 -46.71 -7.71
C ASP A 142 -36.62 -46.44 -6.78
N GLY A 143 -37.50 -45.53 -7.22
CA GLY A 143 -38.94 -45.70 -7.00
C GLY A 143 -39.63 -44.88 -5.89
N SER A 144 -40.30 -43.81 -6.32
CA SER A 144 -41.65 -43.37 -5.90
C SER A 144 -41.99 -43.19 -4.41
N GLY A 145 -42.28 -41.93 -4.05
CA GLY A 145 -43.05 -41.59 -2.87
C GLY A 145 -43.47 -40.11 -2.86
N ASN A 146 -44.70 -39.82 -3.29
CA ASN A 146 -45.39 -38.57 -3.00
C ASN A 146 -45.58 -38.43 -1.48
N GLY A 147 -45.18 -37.31 -0.91
CA GLY A 147 -45.42 -36.96 0.49
C GLY A 147 -45.40 -35.45 0.67
N ASP A 148 -46.59 -34.90 0.87
CA ASP A 148 -46.89 -33.55 1.32
C ASP A 148 -46.38 -33.33 2.76
N GLY A 149 -45.30 -32.58 2.89
CA GLY A 149 -44.72 -32.20 4.17
C GLY A 149 -44.58 -30.70 4.28
N SER A 150 -45.49 -30.07 5.02
CA SER A 150 -45.32 -28.72 5.54
C SER A 150 -44.08 -28.69 6.44
N GLY A 151 -42.97 -28.19 5.91
CA GLY A 151 -41.73 -27.92 6.62
C GLY A 151 -41.55 -26.41 6.78
N ASP A 152 -41.48 -25.99 8.03
CA ASP A 152 -41.02 -24.69 8.50
C ASP A 152 -39.55 -24.48 8.09
N GLY A 153 -39.35 -23.97 6.88
CA GLY A 153 -38.04 -23.46 6.46
C GLY A 153 -37.72 -22.15 7.18
N SER A 154 -37.30 -22.22 8.45
CA SER A 154 -36.34 -21.25 8.98
C SER A 154 -34.99 -21.55 8.33
N GLY A 155 -34.89 -21.20 7.03
CA GLY A 155 -33.61 -20.94 6.42
C GLY A 155 -33.15 -19.62 7.01
N ASP A 156 -32.36 -19.72 8.07
CA ASP A 156 -31.48 -18.63 8.48
C ASP A 156 -30.62 -18.32 7.25
N MET A 157 -31.06 -17.31 6.50
CA MET A 157 -30.21 -16.61 5.55
C MET A 157 -29.21 -15.86 6.43
N ASP A 158 -28.12 -16.54 6.79
CA ASP A 158 -26.91 -15.90 7.28
C ASP A 158 -26.44 -14.96 6.18
N ASN A 159 -26.90 -13.71 6.28
CA ASN A 159 -26.65 -12.61 5.37
C ASN A 159 -25.49 -11.78 5.92
N ASP A 160 -24.40 -12.49 6.23
CA ASP A 160 -23.15 -11.94 6.69
C ASP A 160 -22.16 -12.37 5.61
N GLY A 161 -21.68 -11.46 4.77
CA GLY A 161 -20.94 -11.71 3.51
C GLY A 161 -19.58 -12.43 3.64
N VAL A 162 -19.39 -13.27 4.66
CA VAL A 162 -18.23 -14.13 4.88
C VAL A 162 -18.71 -15.58 4.76
N ASP A 163 -18.62 -16.15 3.55
CA ASP A 163 -18.73 -17.60 3.42
C ASP A 163 -17.62 -18.23 4.28
N GLY A 164 -18.04 -19.11 5.20
CA GLY A 164 -17.17 -19.83 6.12
C GLY A 164 -16.18 -20.79 5.44
N ASN A 165 -15.99 -20.73 4.12
CA ASN A 165 -14.91 -21.39 3.38
C ASN A 165 -13.93 -20.40 2.72
N ASN A 166 -14.17 -19.09 2.80
CA ASN A 166 -13.29 -18.12 2.14
C ASN A 166 -11.91 -18.08 2.80
N ARG A 167 -10.87 -18.01 1.96
CA ARG A 167 -9.47 -17.80 2.34
C ARG A 167 -9.06 -16.38 2.01
N TYR A 168 -8.24 -15.78 2.87
CA TYR A 168 -7.87 -14.39 2.79
C TYR A 168 -6.36 -14.19 2.72
N ILE A 169 -5.96 -13.21 1.91
CA ILE A 169 -4.70 -12.48 2.08
C ILE A 169 -5.07 -11.09 2.61
N ALA A 170 -4.49 -10.68 3.73
CA ALA A 170 -4.65 -9.31 4.20
C ALA A 170 -3.55 -8.41 3.62
N VAL A 171 -3.90 -7.21 3.15
CA VAL A 171 -2.99 -6.16 2.71
C VAL A 171 -3.15 -4.99 3.68
N MET A 172 -2.07 -4.61 4.36
CA MET A 172 -2.12 -3.73 5.54
C MET A 172 -1.14 -2.57 5.44
N ALA A 173 -1.54 -1.43 6.00
CA ALA A 173 -0.69 -0.27 6.28
C ALA A 173 -1.36 0.54 7.40
N HIS A 174 -0.60 1.14 8.32
CA HIS A 174 -1.19 2.07 9.28
C HIS A 174 -1.39 3.44 8.66
N TYR A 175 -2.47 4.12 9.06
CA TYR A 175 -2.79 5.46 8.55
C TYR A 175 -2.56 6.56 9.59
N ASP A 176 -2.35 6.20 10.86
CA ASP A 176 -1.96 7.16 11.87
C ASP A 176 -0.49 7.57 11.73
N HIS A 177 -0.14 8.68 12.38
CA HIS A 177 1.25 9.08 12.56
C HIS A 177 1.40 9.93 13.85
N LEU A 178 2.53 10.59 14.03
CA LEU A 178 2.96 11.20 15.29
C LEU A 178 2.19 12.46 15.73
N GLY A 179 1.48 13.13 14.81
CA GLY A 179 0.71 14.35 15.08
C GLY A 179 1.54 15.64 15.15
N VAL A 180 1.08 16.60 15.97
CA VAL A 180 1.79 17.86 16.23
C VAL A 180 2.62 17.74 17.50
N ARG A 181 3.93 17.98 17.43
CA ARG A 181 4.84 17.99 18.60
C ARG A 181 5.63 19.27 18.62
N ASP A 182 5.68 19.93 19.78
CA ASP A 182 6.38 21.21 19.98
C ASP A 182 6.04 22.30 18.95
N GLY A 183 4.82 22.25 18.40
CA GLY A 183 4.33 23.20 17.39
C GLY A 183 4.69 22.86 15.94
N GLU A 184 5.39 21.75 15.70
CA GLU A 184 5.70 21.24 14.37
C GLU A 184 4.79 20.06 14.02
N ILE A 185 4.37 20.00 12.76
CA ILE A 185 3.56 18.91 12.23
C ILE A 185 4.52 17.81 11.76
N TYR A 186 4.25 16.59 12.18
CA TYR A 186 4.92 15.40 11.66
C TYR A 186 3.98 14.85 10.61
N ASN A 187 4.25 15.17 9.34
CA ASN A 187 3.32 14.89 8.26
C ASN A 187 3.30 13.42 7.86
N GLY A 188 4.40 12.69 8.05
CA GLY A 188 4.43 11.25 7.84
C GLY A 188 4.18 10.87 6.38
N ALA A 189 4.94 11.44 5.45
CA ALA A 189 4.80 11.15 4.03
C ALA A 189 5.25 9.73 3.70
N ASP A 190 6.48 9.38 4.08
CA ASP A 190 6.93 8.00 3.98
C ASP A 190 6.30 7.14 5.07
N ASP A 191 6.21 7.65 6.30
CA ASP A 191 5.70 6.95 7.48
C ASP A 191 4.33 7.50 7.95
N ASN A 192 3.20 6.90 7.61
CA ASN A 192 3.05 5.83 6.63
C ASN A 192 1.96 6.17 5.60
N ALA A 193 1.89 7.44 5.19
CA ALA A 193 1.04 7.83 4.08
C ALA A 193 1.41 7.09 2.78
N SER A 194 2.69 6.69 2.62
CA SER A 194 3.15 5.89 1.50
C SER A 194 2.55 4.48 1.49
N GLY A 195 2.53 3.77 2.61
CA GLY A 195 1.92 2.45 2.72
C GLY A 195 0.41 2.49 2.47
N VAL A 196 -0.28 3.52 2.98
CA VAL A 196 -1.72 3.73 2.68
C VAL A 196 -1.95 4.03 1.20
N GLY A 197 -1.11 4.86 0.57
CA GLY A 197 -1.21 5.11 -0.86
C GLY A 197 -0.96 3.85 -1.70
N GLY A 198 0.02 3.03 -1.32
CA GLY A 198 0.25 1.71 -1.90
C GLY A 198 -0.96 0.79 -1.73
N LEU A 199 -1.53 0.72 -0.51
CA LEU A 199 -2.74 -0.04 -0.21
C LEU A 199 -3.91 0.33 -1.12
N LEU A 200 -4.14 1.63 -1.34
CA LEU A 200 -5.18 2.12 -2.23
C LEU A 200 -4.92 1.79 -3.71
N ALA A 201 -3.65 1.81 -4.13
CA ALA A 201 -3.26 1.41 -5.49
C ALA A 201 -3.44 -0.09 -5.72
N LEU A 202 -3.05 -0.94 -4.75
CA LEU A 202 -3.30 -2.38 -4.78
C LEU A 202 -4.82 -2.65 -4.83
N ALA A 203 -5.61 -1.98 -4.00
CA ALA A 203 -7.07 -2.10 -4.00
C ALA A 203 -7.67 -1.78 -5.38
N ARG A 204 -7.22 -0.69 -6.01
CA ARG A 204 -7.65 -0.35 -7.37
C ARG A 204 -7.26 -1.45 -8.37
N TYR A 205 -6.02 -1.91 -8.34
CA TYR A 205 -5.55 -2.97 -9.25
C TYR A 205 -6.40 -4.23 -9.14
N PHE A 206 -6.59 -4.77 -7.94
CA PHE A 206 -7.33 -6.01 -7.72
C PHE A 206 -8.86 -5.86 -7.88
N SER A 207 -9.39 -4.64 -7.89
CA SER A 207 -10.81 -4.42 -8.26
C SER A 207 -11.09 -4.64 -9.74
N GLU A 208 -10.06 -4.49 -10.58
CA GLU A 208 -10.12 -4.68 -12.02
C GLU A 208 -9.51 -6.04 -12.45
N HIS A 209 -8.76 -6.69 -11.57
CA HIS A 209 -8.03 -7.93 -11.81
C HIS A 209 -8.35 -8.96 -10.71
N PRO A 210 -9.26 -9.92 -10.96
CA PRO A 210 -9.69 -10.87 -9.94
C PRO A 210 -8.53 -11.74 -9.39
N SER A 211 -8.51 -11.90 -8.07
CA SER A 211 -7.61 -12.81 -7.34
C SER A 211 -8.27 -14.16 -7.05
N ARG A 212 -7.50 -15.15 -6.60
CA ARG A 212 -7.98 -16.42 -6.04
C ARG A 212 -8.48 -16.23 -4.61
N HIS A 213 -7.65 -15.63 -3.76
CA HIS A 213 -8.00 -15.30 -2.39
C HIS A 213 -8.93 -14.09 -2.36
N HIS A 214 -9.75 -14.02 -1.33
CA HIS A 214 -10.35 -12.75 -0.95
C HIS A 214 -9.22 -11.85 -0.43
N ILE A 215 -9.15 -10.61 -0.91
CA ILE A 215 -8.14 -9.66 -0.41
C ILE A 215 -8.81 -8.74 0.58
N LEU A 216 -8.35 -8.78 1.83
CA LEU A 216 -8.78 -7.86 2.89
C LEU A 216 -7.80 -6.70 2.95
N PHE A 217 -8.25 -5.50 2.60
CA PHE A 217 -7.50 -4.26 2.75
C PHE A 217 -7.75 -3.69 4.14
N MET A 218 -6.67 -3.50 4.90
CA MET A 218 -6.69 -3.05 6.29
C MET A 218 -5.88 -1.77 6.45
N ALA A 219 -6.55 -0.62 6.60
CA ALA A 219 -5.88 0.58 7.09
C ALA A 219 -5.96 0.60 8.62
N LEU A 220 -4.83 0.45 9.28
CA LEU A 220 -4.74 0.27 10.74
C LEU A 220 -4.50 1.61 11.46
N ASP A 221 -5.03 1.74 12.67
CA ASP A 221 -4.89 2.94 13.50
C ASP A 221 -4.01 2.64 14.72
N ALA A 222 -3.46 3.68 15.33
CA ALA A 222 -2.64 3.61 16.54
C ALA A 222 -1.40 2.70 16.49
N GLU A 223 -0.78 2.51 15.33
CA GLU A 223 0.50 1.78 15.18
C GLU A 223 1.57 2.47 16.03
N GLU A 224 1.69 3.78 15.85
CA GLU A 224 2.74 4.61 16.44
C GLU A 224 2.60 4.72 17.96
N GLN A 225 1.41 4.36 18.47
CA GLN A 225 1.08 4.29 19.88
C GLN A 225 1.11 2.86 20.43
N GLY A 226 1.84 1.95 19.76
CA GLY A 226 2.14 0.60 20.23
C GLY A 226 1.35 -0.50 19.53
N LEU A 227 1.26 -0.45 18.20
CA LEU A 227 0.60 -1.43 17.34
C LEU A 227 -0.88 -1.63 17.67
N GLY A 228 -1.55 -0.56 18.13
CA GLY A 228 -2.88 -0.66 18.75
C GLY A 228 -3.91 -1.34 17.84
N GLY A 229 -3.97 -0.93 16.57
CA GLY A 229 -4.87 -1.49 15.57
C GLY A 229 -4.62 -2.97 15.29
N ALA A 230 -3.37 -3.36 15.03
CA ALA A 230 -3.01 -4.75 14.78
C ALA A 230 -3.19 -5.66 16.02
N VAL A 231 -2.79 -5.18 17.20
CA VAL A 231 -3.01 -5.90 18.47
C VAL A 231 -4.52 -6.11 18.69
N TYR A 232 -5.32 -5.06 18.57
CA TYR A 232 -6.76 -5.18 18.74
C TYR A 232 -7.38 -6.15 17.74
N TYR A 233 -7.02 -6.07 16.45
CA TYR A 233 -7.56 -6.95 15.43
C TYR A 233 -7.22 -8.42 15.71
N THR A 234 -5.98 -8.71 16.10
CA THR A 234 -5.56 -10.10 16.38
C THR A 234 -6.17 -10.69 17.66
N GLU A 235 -6.74 -9.86 18.53
CA GLU A 235 -7.48 -10.28 19.72
C GLU A 235 -9.00 -10.32 19.49
N ASN A 236 -9.51 -9.47 18.61
CA ASN A 236 -10.93 -9.31 18.30
C ASN A 236 -11.16 -9.33 16.78
N PRO A 237 -10.83 -10.44 16.09
CA PRO A 237 -10.82 -10.45 14.64
C PRO A 237 -12.22 -10.32 14.04
N ALA A 238 -12.39 -9.38 13.10
CA ALA A 238 -13.61 -9.27 12.30
C ALA A 238 -13.74 -10.44 11.30
N ILE A 239 -12.61 -10.98 10.84
CA ILE A 239 -12.48 -12.24 10.10
C ILE A 239 -11.52 -13.14 10.90
N PRO A 240 -11.90 -14.37 11.30
CA PRO A 240 -11.06 -15.22 12.14
C PRO A 240 -9.64 -15.44 11.60
N LEU A 241 -8.63 -15.45 12.49
CA LEU A 241 -7.22 -15.47 12.07
C LEU A 241 -6.79 -16.73 11.32
N ASP A 242 -7.50 -17.84 11.52
CA ASP A 242 -7.27 -19.10 10.81
C ASP A 242 -7.69 -19.05 9.33
N ARG A 243 -8.38 -17.98 8.91
CA ARG A 243 -8.75 -17.69 7.52
C ARG A 243 -7.70 -16.94 6.72
N PHE A 244 -6.70 -16.37 7.39
CA PHE A 244 -5.56 -15.76 6.71
C PHE A 244 -4.52 -16.79 6.35
N ASP A 245 -4.23 -16.91 5.06
CA ASP A 245 -3.09 -17.66 4.55
C ASP A 245 -1.79 -16.87 4.70
N MET A 246 -1.89 -15.54 4.61
CA MET A 246 -0.82 -14.62 4.99
C MET A 246 -1.35 -13.19 5.17
N VAL A 247 -0.47 -12.32 5.70
CA VAL A 247 -0.61 -10.88 5.65
C VAL A 247 0.56 -10.24 4.87
N LEU A 248 0.28 -9.19 4.12
CA LEU A 248 1.24 -8.33 3.45
C LEU A 248 1.16 -6.96 4.11
N ASN A 249 2.24 -6.53 4.77
CA ASN A 249 2.32 -5.23 5.43
C ASN A 249 3.19 -4.26 4.61
N MET A 250 2.77 -3.01 4.50
CA MET A 250 3.55 -1.94 3.87
C MET A 250 3.80 -0.83 4.87
N ASP A 251 5.06 -0.47 5.03
CA ASP A 251 5.49 0.60 5.92
C ASP A 251 6.74 1.26 5.38
N MET A 252 6.65 2.56 5.09
CA MET A 252 7.72 3.34 4.45
C MET A 252 8.14 2.75 3.09
N ILE A 253 7.39 3.04 2.03
CA ILE A 253 7.63 2.50 0.67
C ILE A 253 7.92 3.58 -0.38
N SER A 254 8.20 4.82 0.03
CA SER A 254 8.38 5.96 -0.86
C SER A 254 9.77 6.60 -0.84
N ASN A 255 10.65 6.27 0.10
CA ASN A 255 11.95 6.93 0.20
C ASN A 255 13.16 6.00 0.35
N ASN A 256 13.86 5.74 -0.76
CA ASN A 256 15.15 5.05 -0.73
C ASN A 256 16.08 5.51 -1.86
N ASP A 257 17.21 6.10 -1.51
CA ASP A 257 18.21 6.58 -2.49
C ASP A 257 19.00 5.45 -3.17
N LYS A 258 19.04 4.26 -2.58
CA LYS A 258 19.73 3.09 -3.14
C LYS A 258 18.82 2.27 -4.05
N ASN A 259 17.55 2.68 -4.20
CA ASN A 259 16.52 1.95 -4.93
C ASN A 259 16.29 0.54 -4.34
N GLU A 260 16.45 0.39 -3.04
CA GLU A 260 16.29 -0.86 -2.29
C GLU A 260 14.93 -0.89 -1.58
N LEU A 261 14.18 -1.98 -1.79
CA LEU A 261 12.93 -2.27 -1.08
C LEU A 261 13.12 -3.62 -0.36
N TYR A 262 12.93 -3.66 0.95
CA TYR A 262 13.13 -4.90 1.71
C TYR A 262 11.82 -5.67 1.86
N ALA A 263 11.86 -6.96 1.52
CA ALA A 263 10.83 -7.95 1.81
C ALA A 263 11.27 -8.80 3.01
N VAL A 264 10.64 -8.56 4.15
CA VAL A 264 10.95 -9.18 5.45
C VAL A 264 9.95 -10.28 5.76
N GLY A 265 10.38 -11.36 6.40
CA GLY A 265 9.54 -12.51 6.80
C GLY A 265 9.98 -13.83 6.15
N THR A 266 10.83 -13.78 5.12
CA THR A 266 11.33 -14.97 4.41
C THR A 266 12.22 -15.88 5.25
N TYR A 267 12.82 -15.38 6.34
CA TYR A 267 13.54 -16.23 7.29
C TYR A 267 12.57 -17.12 8.10
N HIS A 268 11.47 -16.54 8.58
CA HIS A 268 10.44 -17.25 9.36
C HIS A 268 9.57 -18.15 8.48
N TYR A 269 9.35 -17.72 7.23
CA TYR A 269 8.52 -18.41 6.24
C TYR A 269 9.31 -18.64 4.94
N PRO A 270 10.24 -19.62 4.90
CA PRO A 270 11.13 -19.83 3.75
C PRO A 270 10.45 -20.12 2.42
N PHE A 271 9.19 -20.57 2.44
CA PHE A 271 8.40 -20.79 1.24
C PHE A 271 8.09 -19.49 0.48
N LEU A 272 8.10 -18.33 1.15
CA LEU A 272 7.83 -17.04 0.53
C LEU A 272 8.95 -16.60 -0.41
N LYS A 273 10.20 -16.97 -0.12
CA LYS A 273 11.36 -16.48 -0.88
C LYS A 273 11.28 -16.79 -2.39
N PRO A 274 11.10 -18.05 -2.84
CA PRO A 274 10.99 -18.32 -4.28
C PRO A 274 9.78 -17.64 -4.93
N ILE A 275 8.66 -17.51 -4.20
CA ILE A 275 7.45 -16.84 -4.69
C ILE A 275 7.70 -15.34 -4.92
N LEU A 276 8.38 -14.69 -3.97
CA LEU A 276 8.73 -13.28 -4.05
C LEU A 276 9.81 -13.03 -5.12
N GLU A 277 10.83 -13.90 -5.23
CA GLU A 277 11.83 -13.82 -6.30
C GLU A 277 11.20 -13.92 -7.69
N GLU A 278 10.17 -14.75 -7.87
CA GLU A 278 9.38 -14.82 -9.10
C GLU A 278 8.52 -13.56 -9.28
N GLY A 279 7.76 -13.19 -8.26
CA GLY A 279 6.84 -12.04 -8.31
C GLY A 279 7.53 -10.70 -8.48
N THR A 280 8.82 -10.57 -8.14
CA THR A 280 9.57 -9.32 -8.30
C THR A 280 10.70 -9.43 -9.32
N ALA A 281 10.70 -10.44 -10.18
CA ALA A 281 11.76 -10.65 -11.18
C ALA A 281 11.91 -9.48 -12.17
N ASP A 282 10.79 -8.84 -12.51
CA ASP A 282 10.72 -7.69 -13.43
C ASP A 282 10.57 -6.34 -12.69
N ALA A 283 10.81 -6.32 -11.38
CA ALA A 283 10.72 -5.11 -10.57
C ALA A 283 11.77 -4.07 -10.98
N LYS A 284 11.36 -2.80 -10.99
CA LYS A 284 12.26 -1.66 -11.27
C LYS A 284 13.03 -1.18 -10.03
N VAL A 285 12.70 -1.73 -8.86
CA VAL A 285 13.44 -1.58 -7.60
C VAL A 285 14.24 -2.85 -7.29
N ASN A 286 15.30 -2.72 -6.49
CA ASN A 286 16.04 -3.86 -5.96
C ASN A 286 15.28 -4.41 -4.76
N VAL A 287 14.51 -5.49 -4.98
CA VAL A 287 13.86 -6.20 -3.86
C VAL A 287 14.89 -7.07 -3.14
N LEU A 288 15.12 -6.77 -1.87
CA LEU A 288 16.08 -7.45 -1.01
C LEU A 288 15.35 -8.21 0.10
N PHE A 289 15.98 -9.25 0.64
CA PHE A 289 15.44 -10.05 1.74
C PHE A 289 16.32 -9.95 2.97
N GLY A 290 15.74 -9.73 4.15
CA GLY A 290 16.52 -9.60 5.37
C GLY A 290 15.74 -9.03 6.54
N TYR A 291 16.49 -8.53 7.53
CA TYR A 291 15.94 -7.88 8.73
C TYR A 291 15.00 -8.77 9.57
N ASP A 292 15.13 -10.09 9.47
CA ASP A 292 14.31 -11.07 10.19
C ASP A 292 15.14 -12.21 10.79
N SER A 293 16.43 -11.98 11.03
CA SER A 293 17.34 -12.95 11.68
C SER A 293 18.53 -12.28 12.38
N ASP A 294 19.21 -13.03 13.24
CA ASP A 294 20.43 -12.61 13.97
C ASP A 294 21.60 -12.18 13.06
N ALA A 295 21.48 -12.35 11.73
CA ALA A 295 22.47 -11.90 10.77
C ALA A 295 22.42 -10.39 10.49
N TRP A 296 21.35 -9.72 10.90
CA TRP A 296 21.11 -8.29 10.65
C TRP A 296 21.30 -7.43 11.91
N PRO A 297 21.70 -6.16 11.75
CA PRO A 297 21.89 -5.25 12.88
C PRO A 297 20.58 -4.84 13.56
N GLN A 298 19.46 -4.95 12.84
CA GLN A 298 18.11 -4.73 13.35
C GLN A 298 17.24 -5.94 13.01
N ASP A 299 16.18 -6.13 13.77
CA ASP A 299 15.17 -7.15 13.56
C ASP A 299 13.80 -6.49 13.42
N TRP A 300 13.25 -6.56 12.21
CA TRP A 300 11.96 -6.01 11.83
C TRP A 300 10.82 -7.04 11.94
N THR A 301 11.08 -8.23 12.48
CA THR A 301 10.04 -9.28 12.69
C THR A 301 8.82 -8.76 13.46
N MET A 302 9.04 -7.84 14.41
CA MET A 302 7.98 -7.27 15.27
C MET A 302 7.91 -5.74 15.16
N ALA A 303 8.47 -5.14 14.10
CA ALA A 303 8.68 -3.69 14.02
C ALA A 303 7.46 -2.89 13.54
N SER A 304 6.45 -3.53 12.96
CA SER A 304 5.22 -2.89 12.45
C SER A 304 4.04 -3.85 12.63
N ASP A 305 2.89 -3.53 12.03
CA ASP A 305 1.59 -4.18 12.23
C ASP A 305 1.55 -5.68 11.88
N HIS A 306 2.49 -6.22 11.10
CA HIS A 306 2.60 -7.67 10.88
C HIS A 306 3.01 -8.43 12.15
N GLY A 307 3.70 -7.78 13.09
CA GLY A 307 4.23 -8.42 14.30
C GLY A 307 3.15 -9.13 15.13
N PRO A 308 2.04 -8.47 15.51
CA PRO A 308 0.93 -9.11 16.20
C PRO A 308 0.37 -10.33 15.46
N PHE A 309 0.25 -10.28 14.13
CA PHE A 309 -0.22 -11.42 13.32
C PHE A 309 0.79 -12.58 13.32
N HIS A 310 2.08 -12.28 13.17
CA HIS A 310 3.15 -13.24 13.31
C HIS A 310 3.13 -13.93 14.68
N GLY A 311 2.91 -13.16 15.76
CA GLY A 311 2.76 -13.67 17.12
C GLY A 311 1.57 -14.64 17.30
N LYS A 312 0.58 -14.61 16.40
CA LYS A 312 -0.54 -15.56 16.33
C LYS A 312 -0.34 -16.66 15.26
N GLY A 313 0.87 -16.76 14.71
CA GLY A 313 1.27 -17.77 13.74
C GLY A 313 0.74 -17.55 12.33
N VAL A 314 0.26 -16.35 11.99
CA VAL A 314 -0.12 -15.99 10.61
C VAL A 314 1.16 -15.64 9.83
N PRO A 315 1.43 -16.28 8.68
CA PRO A 315 2.56 -15.90 7.82
C PRO A 315 2.50 -14.44 7.40
N PHE A 316 3.66 -13.79 7.26
CA PHE A 316 3.73 -12.41 6.80
C PHE A 316 4.83 -12.19 5.77
N VAL A 317 4.60 -11.19 4.92
CA VAL A 317 5.66 -10.42 4.26
C VAL A 317 5.49 -8.96 4.63
N TYR A 318 6.58 -8.30 5.01
CA TYR A 318 6.62 -6.85 5.25
C TYR A 318 7.46 -6.21 4.15
N PHE A 319 6.95 -5.14 3.55
CA PHE A 319 7.67 -4.30 2.60
C PHE A 319 7.97 -2.94 3.21
N GLY A 320 9.24 -2.55 3.21
CA GLY A 320 9.67 -1.24 3.70
C GLY A 320 11.12 -0.91 3.37
N VAL A 321 11.57 0.25 3.85
CA VAL A 321 12.94 0.77 3.65
C VAL A 321 13.69 0.90 4.98
N GLU A 322 15.01 1.06 4.91
CA GLU A 322 15.81 1.43 6.08
C GLU A 322 15.49 2.85 6.52
N ASP A 323 15.71 3.16 7.81
CA ASP A 323 15.69 4.53 8.32
C ASP A 323 16.50 5.48 7.40
N HIS A 324 15.88 6.61 7.07
CA HIS A 324 16.49 7.69 6.29
C HIS A 324 16.42 9.01 7.09
N GLU A 325 17.04 10.07 6.57
CA GLU A 325 17.22 11.33 7.31
C GLU A 325 15.90 12.05 7.70
N HIS A 326 14.79 11.68 7.06
CA HIS A 326 13.47 12.27 7.32
C HIS A 326 12.61 11.42 8.26
N TYR A 327 12.98 10.18 8.56
CA TYR A 327 12.18 9.28 9.40
C TYR A 327 11.93 9.86 10.79
N HIS A 328 10.65 9.83 11.23
CA HIS A 328 10.18 10.47 12.45
C HIS A 328 10.60 11.94 12.62
N GLN A 329 10.73 12.69 11.51
CA GLN A 329 11.03 14.13 11.53
C GLN A 329 9.86 14.93 10.93
N PRO A 330 9.72 16.22 11.29
CA PRO A 330 8.83 17.16 10.58
C PRO A 330 9.16 17.29 9.09
N SER A 331 10.35 16.87 8.67
CA SER A 331 10.76 16.82 7.27
C SER A 331 10.29 15.57 6.52
N ASP A 332 9.56 14.65 7.15
CA ASP A 332 8.86 13.57 6.44
C ASP A 332 7.62 14.12 5.71
N ILE A 333 7.89 14.84 4.63
CA ILE A 333 6.90 15.54 3.79
C ILE A 333 7.00 15.04 2.35
N VAL A 334 5.92 15.22 1.60
CA VAL A 334 5.80 14.71 0.22
C VAL A 334 6.90 15.25 -0.70
N GLU A 335 7.38 16.47 -0.46
CA GLU A 335 8.47 17.08 -1.21
C GLU A 335 9.80 16.33 -1.08
N ASN A 336 9.98 15.53 -0.02
CA ASN A 336 11.22 14.83 0.31
C ASN A 336 11.18 13.32 -0.01
N ILE A 337 10.08 12.80 -0.55
CA ILE A 337 10.03 11.40 -1.00
C ILE A 337 10.81 11.23 -2.30
N ASN A 338 11.01 9.98 -2.72
CA ASN A 338 11.49 9.64 -4.06
C ASN A 338 10.31 9.14 -4.93
N PRO A 339 9.70 9.99 -5.79
CA PRO A 339 8.47 9.63 -6.49
C PRO A 339 8.63 8.46 -7.48
N ASP A 340 9.80 8.32 -8.09
CA ASP A 340 10.06 7.22 -9.02
C ASP A 340 10.25 5.90 -8.28
N PHE A 341 11.01 5.93 -7.17
CA PHE A 341 11.11 4.77 -6.28
C PHE A 341 9.73 4.37 -5.76
N TYR A 342 8.92 5.32 -5.27
CA TYR A 342 7.59 5.04 -4.71
C TYR A 342 6.66 4.33 -5.69
N VAL A 343 6.59 4.83 -6.94
CA VAL A 343 5.79 4.20 -8.00
C VAL A 343 6.34 2.79 -8.31
N ASN A 344 7.64 2.66 -8.47
CA ASN A 344 8.28 1.39 -8.82
C ASN A 344 8.19 0.34 -7.68
N ALA A 345 8.26 0.77 -6.42
CA ALA A 345 8.07 -0.06 -5.24
C ALA A 345 6.63 -0.54 -5.15
N THR A 346 5.66 0.35 -5.35
CA THR A 346 4.24 -0.02 -5.40
C THR A 346 3.96 -1.02 -6.53
N GLU A 347 4.52 -0.81 -7.73
CA GLU A 347 4.45 -1.77 -8.84
C GLU A 347 5.03 -3.13 -8.44
N ALA A 348 6.22 -3.16 -7.83
CA ALA A 348 6.85 -4.40 -7.38
C ALA A 348 6.01 -5.16 -6.34
N ILE A 349 5.35 -4.45 -5.43
CA ILE A 349 4.48 -5.05 -4.41
C ILE A 349 3.21 -5.63 -5.05
N ILE A 350 2.63 -4.97 -6.06
CA ILE A 350 1.51 -5.54 -6.81
C ILE A 350 1.95 -6.80 -7.55
N GLN A 351 3.11 -6.78 -8.24
CA GLN A 351 3.65 -7.96 -8.92
C GLN A 351 3.89 -9.13 -7.94
N ALA A 352 4.44 -8.84 -6.75
CA ALA A 352 4.59 -9.82 -5.69
C ALA A 352 3.24 -10.39 -5.24
N LEU A 353 2.24 -9.55 -4.99
CA LEU A 353 0.93 -9.99 -4.52
C LEU A 353 0.19 -10.86 -5.56
N ILE A 354 0.37 -10.61 -6.85
CA ILE A 354 -0.18 -11.48 -7.91
C ILE A 354 0.35 -12.91 -7.77
N VAL A 355 1.67 -13.07 -7.62
CA VAL A 355 2.27 -14.42 -7.53
C VAL A 355 2.02 -15.04 -6.14
N LEU A 356 1.97 -14.25 -5.08
CA LEU A 356 1.57 -14.71 -3.74
C LEU A 356 0.13 -15.26 -3.75
N ASP A 357 -0.81 -14.55 -4.38
CA ASP A 357 -2.19 -15.01 -4.51
C ASP A 357 -2.31 -16.37 -5.24
N GLU A 358 -1.41 -16.65 -6.18
CA GLU A 358 -1.38 -17.92 -6.91
C GLU A 358 -0.72 -19.06 -6.12
N GLN A 359 0.35 -18.76 -5.37
CA GLN A 359 1.28 -19.78 -4.89
C GLN A 359 1.35 -19.95 -3.37
N VAL A 360 0.80 -19.02 -2.59
CA VAL A 360 0.81 -19.13 -1.12
C VAL A 360 0.04 -20.40 -0.71
N PRO A 361 0.64 -21.27 0.12
CA PRO A 361 -0.05 -22.46 0.61
C PRO A 361 -1.23 -22.09 1.51
N VAL A 362 -2.33 -22.82 1.35
CA VAL A 362 -3.44 -22.75 2.31
C VAL A 362 -2.95 -23.18 3.69
N ARG A 363 -3.11 -22.30 4.67
CA ARG A 363 -2.78 -22.53 6.07
C ARG A 363 -3.77 -23.53 6.66
N SER A 364 -3.30 -24.73 6.99
CA SER A 364 -4.12 -25.75 7.64
C SER A 364 -4.40 -25.40 9.10
N GLU A 365 -5.63 -25.62 9.57
CA GLU A 365 -6.07 -25.43 10.97
C GLU A 365 -5.23 -26.20 12.02
N LYS A 366 -4.45 -27.21 11.60
CA LYS A 366 -3.83 -28.22 12.49
C LYS A 366 -2.40 -27.94 12.94
N THR A 367 -1.87 -26.75 12.69
CA THR A 367 -0.52 -26.38 13.15
C THR A 367 -0.60 -25.19 14.12
N GLN A 368 -1.20 -25.46 15.29
CA GLN A 368 -1.01 -24.65 16.50
C GLN A 368 -0.25 -25.47 17.54
#